data_AF-A0A916JCH7-F1
#
_entry.id   AF-A0A916JCH7-F1
#
_cell.length_a   1.000
_cell.length_b   1.000
_cell.length_c   1.000
_cell.angle_alpha   90.00
_cell.angle_beta   90.00
_cell.angle_gamma   90.00
#
_symmetry.space_group_name_H-M   'P 1'
#
loop_
_entity.id
_entity.type
_entity.pdbx_description
1 polymer ?
#
loop_
_entity_poly.entity_id
_entity_poly.type
_entity_poly.pdbx_seq_one_letter_code
_entity_poly.pdbx_strand_id
1 'polypeptide(L)'
;MSCSKEKEDVTPGDESTSENSIVIDSTTTSSAAAEGNTDTAANADDLLDSSTFSTVVTISFGSTVAISNPAAGAGVSVTETNGDVVVNATIAEVEYVLSGTTTNGSVKIYSDKKFKLTLNGVNITNNDGPAINVQSSKRAFVVLADNTSNTLADAATYTPSGEEDMKATFFSEGQLIFSGNGSVSIKGNYKHAIASDDYVRVISGNITVTAATSDGIHTNDAFIADGGTLNITTSGDGIQCEEGYIVINNGNFTINVVDKGISAAWDTDDTIDPYLTINGGTIKVTSSAGEGIESKSVITINNGNISVSAKDDGINAGSFIYINGGNTYAYSTSNDGIDSNGKITVTGGKTVSVGSTAPEEGFDCDRNTFKITGGTIVGIGGATSTPTANVSTQASVILGGGTMNQLVHIASGDGAETLTFLIPRTYATMLFSSPKLKVGTAYKLYTGGSVSGGANLNGLYTSGIYTRGTQASTFTTSSMVTKVSGSQGL
;
A
#
# COMPACT_ATOMS: atom_id res chain seq x y z
N MET A 1 15.35 56.22 -5.90
CA MET A 1 15.64 54.78 -5.75
C MET A 1 14.31 54.07 -5.65
N SER A 2 13.92 53.41 -6.74
CA SER A 2 12.68 52.66 -6.89
C SER A 2 13.06 51.19 -6.89
N CYS A 3 12.55 50.40 -5.95
CA CYS A 3 12.68 48.94 -5.98
C CYS A 3 11.42 48.36 -6.63
N SER A 4 11.64 47.75 -7.78
CA SER A 4 10.71 47.02 -8.62
C SER A 4 10.15 45.78 -7.93
N LYS A 5 8.83 45.58 -8.05
CA LYS A 5 8.19 44.28 -7.85
C LYS A 5 8.51 43.41 -9.08
N GLU A 6 9.18 42.29 -8.89
CA GLU A 6 9.23 41.24 -9.90
C GLU A 6 7.85 40.56 -9.97
N LYS A 7 7.30 40.55 -11.17
CA LYS A 7 6.08 39.87 -11.56
C LYS A 7 6.55 38.61 -12.27
N GLU A 8 6.43 37.46 -11.62
CA GLU A 8 6.60 36.17 -12.30
C GLU A 8 5.37 35.95 -13.19
N ASP A 9 5.47 36.41 -14.44
CA ASP A 9 4.62 35.94 -15.52
C ASP A 9 5.11 34.55 -15.94
N VAL A 10 4.31 33.52 -15.67
CA VAL A 10 4.50 32.19 -16.25
C VAL A 10 3.92 32.21 -17.66
N THR A 11 4.78 32.26 -18.67
CA THR A 11 4.43 32.03 -20.08
C THR A 11 4.30 30.52 -20.33
N PRO A 12 3.14 30.01 -20.81
CA PRO A 12 3.07 28.67 -21.37
C PRO A 12 3.93 28.60 -22.64
N GLY A 13 4.70 27.52 -22.78
CA GLY A 13 5.64 27.32 -23.88
C GLY A 13 4.98 27.41 -25.25
N ASP A 14 5.56 28.26 -26.10
CA ASP A 14 5.29 28.35 -27.53
C ASP A 14 6.18 27.33 -28.24
N GLU A 15 5.63 26.15 -28.56
CA GLU A 15 6.16 25.30 -29.62
C GLU A 15 5.04 24.94 -30.60
N SER A 16 5.24 25.39 -31.84
CA SER A 16 4.46 25.11 -33.04
C SER A 16 4.16 23.60 -33.20
N THR A 17 2.96 23.17 -32.80
CA THR A 17 2.34 21.95 -33.32
C THR A 17 1.44 22.29 -34.51
N SER A 18 1.37 21.40 -35.50
CA SER A 18 0.40 21.50 -36.58
C SER A 18 -1.02 21.60 -36.00
N GLU A 19 -1.95 22.24 -36.71
CA GLU A 19 -3.35 22.46 -36.24
C GLU A 19 -4.06 21.20 -35.73
N ASN A 20 -3.53 19.99 -35.97
CA ASN A 20 -4.15 18.72 -35.57
C ASN A 20 -3.46 17.99 -34.40
N SER A 21 -2.36 18.51 -33.86
CA SER A 21 -1.58 17.87 -32.78
C SER A 21 -1.47 18.76 -31.55
N ILE A 22 -1.60 18.19 -30.36
CA ILE A 22 -1.54 18.87 -29.07
C ILE A 22 -0.52 18.15 -28.19
N VAL A 23 0.44 18.89 -27.62
CA VAL A 23 1.37 18.34 -26.63
C VAL A 23 0.64 18.08 -25.31
N ILE A 24 0.81 16.88 -24.76
CA ILE A 24 0.30 16.53 -23.43
C ILE A 24 1.34 17.00 -22.41
N ASP A 25 0.97 18.00 -21.62
CA ASP A 25 1.84 18.59 -20.60
C ASP A 25 1.39 18.17 -19.20
N SER A 26 2.20 17.37 -18.48
CA SER A 26 1.88 16.98 -17.11
C SER A 26 2.58 17.77 -16.01
N THR A 27 3.30 18.84 -16.36
CA THR A 27 4.10 19.59 -15.36
C THR A 27 3.24 20.42 -14.39
N THR A 28 1.95 20.59 -14.69
CA THR A 28 1.01 21.35 -13.86
C THR A 28 0.22 20.44 -12.92
N THR A 29 0.82 20.11 -11.77
CA THR A 29 0.09 19.64 -10.59
C THR A 29 0.16 20.71 -9.50
N SER A 30 -0.99 21.14 -9.00
CA SER A 30 -1.09 21.92 -7.76
C SER A 30 -1.05 20.96 -6.57
N SER A 31 -0.43 21.40 -5.48
CA SER A 31 -0.61 20.80 -4.17
C SER A 31 -0.98 21.88 -3.15
N ALA A 32 -1.81 21.52 -2.18
CA ALA A 32 -2.04 22.29 -0.97
C ALA A 32 -1.30 21.63 0.21
N ALA A 33 -1.44 22.20 1.41
CA ALA A 33 -0.89 21.58 2.61
C ALA A 33 -1.52 20.18 2.81
N ALA A 34 -0.69 19.19 3.14
CA ALA A 34 -1.17 17.84 3.42
C ALA A 34 -2.14 17.85 4.61
N GLU A 35 -3.17 17.02 4.52
CA GLU A 35 -4.14 16.80 5.59
C GLU A 35 -4.17 15.32 6.00
N GLY A 36 -4.70 15.01 7.17
CA GLY A 36 -4.65 13.66 7.73
C GLY A 36 -3.31 13.37 8.40
N ASN A 37 -3.02 12.08 8.59
CA ASN A 37 -1.83 11.62 9.30
C ASN A 37 -0.57 11.68 8.40
N THR A 38 0.52 12.22 8.93
CA THR A 38 1.84 12.28 8.25
C THR A 38 2.94 11.59 9.06
N ASP A 39 2.58 10.92 10.14
CA ASP A 39 3.52 10.23 11.03
C ASP A 39 4.16 9.03 10.32
N THR A 40 5.38 8.72 10.75
CA THR A 40 6.19 7.64 10.18
C THR A 40 6.33 6.44 11.12
N ALA A 41 5.64 6.45 12.26
CA ALA A 41 5.84 5.47 13.34
C ALA A 41 7.33 5.28 13.71
N ALA A 42 8.09 6.38 13.71
CA ALA A 42 9.51 6.36 14.05
C ALA A 42 9.70 5.97 15.51
N ASN A 43 10.48 4.91 15.75
CA ASN A 43 10.88 4.47 17.07
C ASN A 43 12.38 4.14 17.07
N ALA A 44 13.15 4.88 17.86
CA ALA A 44 14.61 4.71 17.91
C ALA A 44 15.03 3.33 18.44
N ASP A 45 14.19 2.71 19.27
CA ASP A 45 14.45 1.37 19.80
C ASP A 45 14.31 0.27 18.75
N ASP A 46 13.67 0.56 17.61
CA ASP A 46 13.52 -0.40 16.51
C ASP A 46 14.74 -0.45 15.60
N LEU A 47 15.67 0.48 15.75
CA LEU A 47 16.90 0.49 14.97
C LEU A 47 17.86 -0.55 15.55
N LEU A 48 18.38 -1.45 14.71
CA LEU A 48 19.32 -2.49 15.13
C LEU A 48 20.53 -1.88 15.88
N ASP A 49 21.04 -0.74 15.38
CA ASP A 49 22.20 -0.03 15.94
C ASP A 49 21.92 0.62 17.32
N SER A 50 20.67 0.65 17.79
CA SER A 50 20.32 1.04 19.16
C SER A 50 20.67 -0.03 20.20
N SER A 51 21.12 -1.21 19.74
CA SER A 51 21.32 -2.40 20.55
C SER A 51 22.66 -3.07 20.25
N THR A 52 23.24 -3.69 21.27
CA THR A 52 24.46 -4.50 21.19
C THR A 52 24.12 -5.99 21.34
N PHE A 53 24.80 -6.85 20.59
CA PHE A 53 24.64 -8.31 20.65
C PHE A 53 26.01 -8.99 20.67
N SER A 54 26.63 -9.07 21.86
CA SER A 54 28.00 -9.56 22.02
C SER A 54 28.10 -11.08 22.13
N THR A 55 27.02 -11.75 22.53
CA THR A 55 26.98 -13.20 22.71
C THR A 55 26.32 -13.83 21.50
N VAL A 56 27.11 -14.55 20.68
CA VAL A 56 26.61 -15.19 19.46
C VAL A 56 26.43 -16.69 19.71
N VAL A 57 25.19 -17.15 19.60
CA VAL A 57 24.82 -18.57 19.61
C VAL A 57 24.52 -18.99 18.18
N THR A 58 25.16 -20.05 17.70
CA THR A 58 24.94 -20.57 16.34
C THR A 58 24.18 -21.89 16.38
N ILE A 59 23.20 -22.02 15.47
CA ILE A 59 22.38 -23.22 15.29
C ILE A 59 22.42 -23.53 13.79
N SER A 60 23.15 -24.58 13.41
CA SER A 60 23.30 -25.00 12.03
C SER A 60 22.62 -26.35 11.79
N PHE A 61 21.57 -26.36 10.98
CA PHE A 61 20.86 -27.56 10.56
C PHE A 61 21.62 -28.35 9.49
N GLY A 62 21.49 -29.67 9.53
CA GLY A 62 22.16 -30.61 8.63
C GLY A 62 21.74 -32.04 8.96
N SER A 63 22.63 -33.03 8.75
CA SER A 63 22.39 -34.41 9.20
C SER A 63 22.21 -34.52 10.72
N THR A 64 22.87 -33.62 11.44
CA THR A 64 22.74 -33.38 12.88
C THR A 64 22.76 -31.88 13.08
N VAL A 65 22.05 -31.36 14.08
CA VAL A 65 22.09 -29.94 14.41
C VAL A 65 23.39 -29.63 15.15
N ALA A 66 24.22 -28.74 14.59
CA ALA A 66 25.44 -28.26 15.23
C ALA A 66 25.13 -26.97 16.01
N ILE A 67 25.38 -26.99 17.32
CA ILE A 67 25.08 -25.88 18.22
C ILE A 67 26.38 -25.37 18.87
N SER A 68 26.65 -24.07 18.74
CA SER A 68 27.66 -23.38 19.54
C SER A 68 26.98 -22.39 20.48
N ASN A 69 27.10 -22.61 21.78
CA ASN A 69 26.52 -21.75 22.80
C ASN A 69 27.60 -21.29 23.80
N PRO A 70 28.25 -20.14 23.57
CA PRO A 70 29.25 -19.60 24.49
C PRO A 70 28.67 -19.15 25.85
N ALA A 71 27.34 -19.02 25.96
CA ALA A 71 26.64 -18.69 27.20
C ALA A 71 25.96 -19.92 27.86
N ALA A 72 26.39 -21.14 27.52
CA ALA A 72 25.92 -22.36 28.15
C ALA A 72 26.21 -22.33 29.67
N GLY A 73 25.16 -22.46 30.48
CA GLY A 73 25.25 -22.34 31.94
C GLY A 73 25.40 -20.90 32.45
N ALA A 74 25.46 -19.91 31.56
CA ALA A 74 25.52 -18.48 31.85
C ALA A 74 24.25 -17.75 31.38
N GLY A 75 23.10 -18.42 31.48
CA GLY A 75 21.79 -17.84 31.20
C GLY A 75 21.26 -18.03 29.78
N VAL A 76 21.95 -18.79 28.92
CA VAL A 76 21.37 -19.33 27.67
C VAL A 76 21.45 -20.85 27.68
N SER A 77 20.32 -21.53 27.56
CA SER A 77 20.26 -22.97 27.33
C SER A 77 19.65 -23.25 25.96
N VAL A 78 20.25 -24.17 25.22
CA VAL A 78 19.74 -24.66 23.93
C VAL A 78 19.60 -26.16 24.04
N THR A 79 18.39 -26.67 23.84
CA THR A 79 18.11 -28.10 23.77
C THR A 79 17.69 -28.46 22.36
N GLU A 80 18.09 -29.63 21.89
CA GLU A 80 17.69 -30.15 20.59
C GLU A 80 17.13 -31.56 20.76
N THR A 81 16.04 -31.86 20.05
CA THR A 81 15.45 -33.20 19.98
C THR A 81 14.85 -33.42 18.59
N ASN A 82 15.38 -34.38 17.85
CA ASN A 82 14.88 -34.77 16.52
C ASN A 82 14.81 -33.63 15.48
N GLY A 83 15.70 -32.65 15.58
CA GLY A 83 15.73 -31.47 14.72
C GLY A 83 14.97 -30.26 15.29
N ASP A 84 14.23 -30.42 16.39
CA ASP A 84 13.56 -29.32 17.07
C ASP A 84 14.49 -28.69 18.10
N VAL A 85 14.73 -27.39 17.94
CA VAL A 85 15.62 -26.61 18.80
C VAL A 85 14.79 -25.70 19.70
N VAL A 86 15.03 -25.76 21.00
CA VAL A 86 14.42 -24.86 21.98
C VAL A 86 15.51 -24.05 22.67
N VAL A 87 15.37 -22.73 22.62
CA VAL A 87 16.25 -21.75 23.26
C VAL A 87 15.54 -21.12 24.44
N ASN A 88 16.20 -21.06 25.60
CA ASN A 88 15.78 -20.25 26.74
C ASN A 88 16.91 -19.30 27.11
N ALA A 89 16.62 -18.01 27.19
CA ALA A 89 17.59 -16.97 27.53
C ALA A 89 17.08 -15.98 28.57
N THR A 90 17.93 -15.69 29.57
CA THR A 90 17.64 -14.72 30.65
C THR A 90 18.55 -13.49 30.61
N ILE A 91 19.62 -13.55 29.80
CA ILE A 91 20.60 -12.46 29.63
C ILE A 91 20.32 -11.60 28.40
N ALA A 92 20.87 -10.40 28.39
CA ALA A 92 20.79 -9.46 27.27
C ALA A 92 21.91 -9.71 26.25
N GLU A 93 21.86 -8.98 25.14
CA GLU A 93 22.93 -8.93 24.11
C GLU A 93 23.21 -10.28 23.44
N VAL A 94 22.17 -11.09 23.24
CA VAL A 94 22.27 -12.38 22.55
C VAL A 94 21.85 -12.27 21.09
N GLU A 95 22.68 -12.82 20.21
CA GLU A 95 22.37 -13.10 18.81
C GLU A 95 22.24 -14.60 18.59
N TYR A 96 21.17 -15.02 17.91
CA TYR A 96 21.00 -16.37 17.40
C TYR A 96 21.21 -16.37 15.89
N VAL A 97 22.23 -17.08 15.40
CA VAL A 97 22.50 -17.23 13.98
C VAL A 97 22.02 -18.60 13.52
N LEU A 98 21.00 -18.61 12.67
CA LEU A 98 20.44 -19.82 12.08
C LEU A 98 21.03 -20.05 10.68
N SER A 99 21.44 -21.29 10.39
CA SER A 99 21.95 -21.67 9.06
C SER A 99 21.63 -23.13 8.71
N GLY A 100 21.83 -23.52 7.46
CA GLY A 100 21.70 -24.91 7.02
C GLY A 100 20.24 -25.34 6.78
N THR A 101 20.00 -26.64 6.60
CA THR A 101 18.69 -27.15 6.17
C THR A 101 18.18 -28.28 7.05
N THR A 102 16.90 -28.23 7.43
CA THR A 102 16.14 -29.36 8.00
C THR A 102 14.82 -29.56 7.27
N THR A 103 14.43 -30.82 7.06
CA THR A 103 13.13 -31.20 6.47
C THR A 103 12.09 -31.55 7.53
N ASN A 104 12.51 -31.65 8.79
CA ASN A 104 11.65 -31.85 9.94
C ASN A 104 12.37 -31.28 11.17
N GLY A 105 12.05 -30.05 11.51
CA GLY A 105 12.60 -29.40 12.69
C GLY A 105 12.06 -27.98 12.84
N SER A 106 12.42 -27.35 13.94
CA SER A 106 11.91 -26.03 14.31
C SER A 106 12.93 -25.28 15.18
N VAL A 107 12.69 -23.98 15.35
CA VAL A 107 13.35 -23.16 16.37
C VAL A 107 12.29 -22.49 17.23
N LYS A 108 12.25 -22.83 18.51
CA LYS A 108 11.46 -22.13 19.53
C LYS A 108 12.36 -21.28 20.42
N ILE A 109 11.99 -20.03 20.69
CA ILE A 109 12.80 -19.09 21.48
C ILE A 109 11.97 -18.48 22.61
N TYR A 110 12.41 -18.68 23.85
CA TYR A 110 12.01 -17.88 25.00
C TYR A 110 13.16 -16.95 25.39
N SER A 111 12.85 -15.68 25.62
CA SER A 111 13.84 -14.70 26.04
C SER A 111 13.23 -13.65 26.96
N ASP A 112 13.92 -13.35 28.06
CA ASP A 112 13.54 -12.25 28.96
C ASP A 112 13.94 -10.87 28.39
N LYS A 113 14.78 -10.85 27.35
CA LYS A 113 15.41 -9.65 26.76
C LYS A 113 15.21 -9.60 25.25
N LYS A 114 15.34 -8.40 24.68
CA LYS A 114 15.45 -8.22 23.23
C LYS A 114 16.68 -8.98 22.70
N PHE A 115 16.57 -9.53 21.50
CA PHE A 115 17.62 -10.35 20.90
C PHE A 115 17.69 -10.14 19.40
N LYS A 116 18.82 -10.54 18.80
CA LYS A 116 19.00 -10.57 17.35
C LYS A 116 18.83 -11.99 16.84
N LEU A 117 18.05 -12.17 15.78
CA LEU A 117 17.86 -13.43 15.08
C LEU A 117 18.34 -13.27 13.64
N THR A 118 19.50 -13.83 13.33
CA THR A 118 20.09 -13.76 12.00
C THR A 118 19.74 -15.00 11.20
N LEU A 119 19.02 -14.82 10.09
CA LEU A 119 18.73 -15.88 9.11
C LEU A 119 19.85 -15.88 8.06
N ASN A 120 20.77 -16.84 8.18
CA ASN A 120 22.00 -16.93 7.41
C ASN A 120 22.01 -18.17 6.50
N GLY A 121 21.11 -18.20 5.53
CA GLY A 121 20.93 -19.34 4.63
C GLY A 121 20.27 -20.53 5.31
N VAL A 122 19.31 -20.29 6.20
CA VAL A 122 18.55 -21.31 6.91
C VAL A 122 17.31 -21.74 6.13
N ASN A 123 17.07 -23.05 6.05
CA ASN A 123 15.91 -23.65 5.40
C ASN A 123 15.24 -24.63 6.38
N ILE A 124 14.07 -24.28 6.89
CA ILE A 124 13.35 -25.06 7.91
C ILE A 124 11.99 -25.48 7.34
N THR A 125 11.76 -26.79 7.28
CA THR A 125 10.42 -27.36 7.22
C THR A 125 10.11 -28.01 8.57
N ASN A 126 9.05 -27.55 9.21
CA ASN A 126 8.42 -28.25 10.34
C ASN A 126 7.16 -28.98 9.85
N ASN A 127 6.97 -30.25 10.22
CA ASN A 127 5.81 -31.05 9.81
C ASN A 127 4.73 -31.19 10.90
N ASP A 128 4.94 -30.67 12.11
CA ASP A 128 3.95 -30.71 13.19
C ASP A 128 3.73 -29.37 13.96
N GLY A 129 4.41 -28.29 13.56
CA GLY A 129 4.28 -26.97 14.16
C GLY A 129 4.84 -25.82 13.30
N PRO A 130 5.07 -24.64 13.90
CA PRO A 130 5.77 -23.52 13.28
C PRO A 130 7.23 -23.84 12.91
N ALA A 131 7.77 -23.18 11.88
CA ALA A 131 9.20 -23.26 11.59
C ALA A 131 10.02 -22.46 12.61
N ILE A 132 9.55 -21.26 12.96
CA ILE A 132 10.13 -20.41 14.02
C ILE A 132 9.00 -19.94 14.93
N ASN A 133 9.11 -20.22 16.22
CA ASN A 133 8.15 -19.82 17.23
C ASN A 133 8.83 -18.99 18.33
N VAL A 134 8.62 -17.67 18.34
CA VAL A 134 9.17 -16.76 19.35
C VAL A 134 8.15 -16.56 20.46
N GLN A 135 8.38 -17.24 21.58
CA GLN A 135 7.55 -17.18 22.78
C GLN A 135 8.08 -16.12 23.76
N SER A 136 8.29 -14.90 23.24
CA SER A 136 8.86 -13.77 23.98
C SER A 136 8.18 -12.47 23.56
N SER A 137 7.65 -11.73 24.53
CA SER A 137 7.10 -10.38 24.32
C SER A 137 8.18 -9.30 24.14
N LYS A 138 9.38 -9.67 23.71
CA LYS A 138 10.53 -8.77 23.52
C LYS A 138 10.85 -8.64 22.05
N ARG A 139 11.41 -7.48 21.68
CA ARG A 139 11.85 -7.20 20.31
C ARG A 139 12.83 -8.27 19.82
N ALA A 140 12.46 -8.91 18.72
CA ALA A 140 13.33 -9.76 17.94
C ALA A 140 13.79 -8.97 16.70
N PHE A 141 15.08 -8.62 16.65
CA PHE A 141 15.67 -8.04 15.45
C PHE A 141 16.01 -9.15 14.47
N VAL A 142 15.18 -9.33 13.45
CA VAL A 142 15.36 -10.34 12.42
C VAL A 142 16.26 -9.80 11.31
N VAL A 143 17.45 -10.38 11.15
CA VAL A 143 18.43 -9.96 10.15
C VAL A 143 18.53 -11.00 9.05
N LEU A 144 18.14 -10.62 7.83
CA LEU A 144 18.33 -11.41 6.61
C LEU A 144 19.77 -11.20 6.12
N ALA A 145 20.63 -12.18 6.39
CA ALA A 145 22.07 -12.04 6.11
C ALA A 145 22.33 -11.83 4.61
N ASP A 146 23.29 -10.95 4.31
CA ASP A 146 23.65 -10.58 2.94
C ASP A 146 23.97 -11.80 2.07
N ASN A 147 23.51 -11.77 0.82
CA ASN A 147 23.72 -12.84 -0.17
C ASN A 147 23.22 -14.23 0.27
N THR A 148 22.27 -14.29 1.21
CA THR A 148 21.62 -15.55 1.61
C THR A 148 20.16 -15.58 1.21
N SER A 149 19.67 -16.79 0.96
CA SER A 149 18.26 -17.09 0.78
C SER A 149 17.84 -18.06 1.88
N ASN A 150 16.74 -17.74 2.55
CA ASN A 150 16.19 -18.52 3.64
C ASN A 150 14.81 -19.07 3.25
N THR A 151 14.43 -20.26 3.68
CA THR A 151 13.08 -20.79 3.46
C THR A 151 12.45 -21.31 4.74
N LEU A 152 11.20 -20.95 5.01
CA LEU A 152 10.45 -21.41 6.17
C LEU A 152 9.12 -22.01 5.73
N ALA A 153 8.79 -23.20 6.21
CA ALA A 153 7.51 -23.86 6.00
C ALA A 153 7.08 -24.60 7.27
N ASP A 154 5.80 -24.53 7.60
CA ASP A 154 5.20 -25.18 8.76
C ASP A 154 4.30 -26.36 8.39
N ALA A 155 3.71 -26.98 9.41
CA ALA A 155 2.70 -27.99 9.26
C ALA A 155 1.36 -27.41 8.81
N ALA A 156 0.47 -28.27 8.28
CA ALA A 156 -0.92 -27.89 8.01
C ALA A 156 -1.79 -27.81 9.28
N THR A 157 -1.34 -28.38 10.39
CA THR A 157 -2.04 -28.41 11.68
C THR A 157 -1.01 -28.39 12.80
N TYR A 158 -1.28 -27.66 13.86
CA TYR A 158 -0.43 -27.64 15.05
C TYR A 158 -1.08 -28.40 16.21
N THR A 159 -0.25 -29.00 17.05
CA THR A 159 -0.71 -29.55 18.34
C THR A 159 -0.56 -28.48 19.42
N PRO A 160 -1.64 -28.03 20.09
CA PRO A 160 -1.58 -27.08 21.21
C PRO A 160 -0.46 -27.40 22.21
N SER A 161 0.30 -26.38 22.61
CA SER A 161 1.44 -26.52 23.53
C SER A 161 1.22 -25.64 24.76
N GLY A 162 0.41 -26.13 25.71
CA GLY A 162 0.03 -25.34 26.88
C GLY A 162 -0.76 -24.09 26.49
N GLU A 163 -0.33 -22.93 27.01
CA GLU A 163 -0.93 -21.61 26.76
C GLU A 163 -0.19 -20.83 25.66
N GLU A 164 0.77 -21.46 24.97
CA GLU A 164 1.54 -20.80 23.91
C GLU A 164 0.68 -20.55 22.69
N ASP A 165 0.88 -19.39 22.09
CA ASP A 165 0.32 -19.14 20.78
C ASP A 165 1.25 -19.60 19.65
N MET A 166 0.63 -19.97 18.54
CA MET A 166 1.30 -20.45 17.34
C MET A 166 0.34 -20.34 16.17
N LYS A 167 0.17 -19.12 15.67
CA LYS A 167 -0.74 -18.83 14.54
C LYS A 167 0.00 -18.71 13.19
N ALA A 168 1.31 -18.94 13.12
CA ALA A 168 2.08 -18.74 11.89
C ALA A 168 3.33 -19.60 11.75
N THR A 169 3.82 -19.73 10.51
CA THR A 169 5.12 -20.34 10.21
C THR A 169 6.27 -19.65 10.93
N PHE A 170 6.23 -18.32 10.95
CA PHE A 170 7.08 -17.49 11.79
C PHE A 170 6.19 -16.67 12.72
N PHE A 171 6.03 -17.15 13.94
CA PHE A 171 5.19 -16.53 14.96
C PHE A 171 6.05 -15.81 16.02
N SER A 172 5.51 -14.75 16.63
CA SER A 172 6.09 -14.04 17.77
C SER A 172 5.04 -13.44 18.71
N GLU A 173 5.18 -13.70 20.01
CA GLU A 173 4.42 -13.03 21.07
C GLU A 173 4.78 -11.52 21.21
N GLY A 174 5.90 -11.12 20.62
CA GLY A 174 6.41 -9.74 20.65
C GLY A 174 6.78 -9.24 19.26
N GLN A 175 7.54 -8.15 19.22
CA GLN A 175 7.81 -7.42 17.99
C GLN A 175 8.80 -8.15 17.08
N LEU A 176 8.50 -8.20 15.78
CA LEU A 176 9.40 -8.71 14.73
C LEU A 176 9.91 -7.55 13.87
N ILE A 177 11.22 -7.33 13.86
CA ILE A 177 11.83 -6.20 13.13
C ILE A 177 12.81 -6.72 12.08
N PHE A 178 12.39 -6.71 10.82
CA PHE A 178 13.15 -7.21 9.69
C PHE A 178 14.12 -6.17 9.12
N SER A 179 15.35 -6.60 8.85
CA SER A 179 16.38 -5.81 8.17
C SER A 179 17.38 -6.70 7.42
N GLY A 180 18.28 -6.09 6.65
CA GLY A 180 19.35 -6.77 5.92
C GLY A 180 19.09 -6.85 4.41
N ASN A 181 20.06 -7.34 3.64
CA ASN A 181 19.93 -7.43 2.18
C ASN A 181 19.62 -8.84 1.66
N GLY A 182 19.57 -9.83 2.56
CA GLY A 182 19.18 -11.21 2.22
C GLY A 182 17.70 -11.35 1.86
N SER A 183 17.28 -12.59 1.65
CA SER A 183 15.88 -12.93 1.39
C SER A 183 15.35 -14.03 2.31
N VAL A 184 14.05 -14.01 2.56
CA VAL A 184 13.31 -15.11 3.20
C VAL A 184 12.06 -15.43 2.40
N SER A 185 11.84 -16.71 2.12
CA SER A 185 10.65 -17.25 1.47
C SER A 185 9.85 -18.08 2.48
N ILE A 186 8.60 -17.73 2.73
CA ILE A 186 7.78 -18.30 3.79
C ILE A 186 6.51 -18.91 3.21
N LYS A 187 6.09 -20.05 3.76
CA LYS A 187 4.85 -20.74 3.38
C LYS A 187 4.05 -21.14 4.63
N GLY A 188 2.90 -20.51 4.83
CA GLY A 188 1.93 -20.79 5.91
C GLY A 188 0.90 -21.84 5.53
N ASN A 189 1.15 -23.10 5.85
CA ASN A 189 0.20 -24.19 5.62
C ASN A 189 -0.88 -24.26 6.70
N TYR A 190 -0.61 -23.85 7.95
CA TYR A 190 -1.60 -23.86 9.01
C TYR A 190 -2.55 -22.66 8.97
N LYS A 191 -2.02 -21.45 9.11
CA LYS A 191 -2.79 -20.20 9.14
C LYS A 191 -2.01 -19.06 8.46
N HIS A 192 -1.32 -18.19 9.20
CA HIS A 192 -0.56 -17.08 8.62
C HIS A 192 0.88 -17.49 8.24
N ALA A 193 1.53 -16.74 7.34
CA ALA A 193 2.96 -16.94 7.09
C ALA A 193 3.83 -16.28 8.16
N ILE A 194 3.58 -15.00 8.46
CA ILE A 194 4.19 -14.26 9.56
C ILE A 194 3.08 -13.76 10.47
N ALA A 195 3.21 -13.96 11.79
CA ALA A 195 2.31 -13.32 12.74
C ALA A 195 3.06 -12.78 13.96
N SER A 196 2.59 -11.66 14.49
CA SER A 196 3.04 -11.08 15.74
C SER A 196 1.83 -10.65 16.57
N ASP A 197 1.81 -11.00 17.86
CA ASP A 197 0.80 -10.48 18.79
C ASP A 197 1.04 -9.01 19.19
N ASP A 198 2.06 -8.38 18.60
CA ASP A 198 2.42 -6.97 18.75
C ASP A 198 2.57 -6.39 17.32
N TYR A 199 3.73 -5.85 16.94
CA TYR A 199 3.97 -5.36 15.58
C TYR A 199 5.04 -6.09 14.76
N VAL A 200 4.86 -6.04 13.44
CA VAL A 200 5.88 -6.35 12.44
C VAL A 200 6.38 -5.05 11.81
N ARG A 201 7.71 -4.86 11.82
CA ARG A 201 8.37 -3.75 11.13
C ARG A 201 9.34 -4.27 10.08
N VAL A 202 9.29 -3.71 8.86
CA VAL A 202 10.24 -4.00 7.78
C VAL A 202 11.06 -2.75 7.49
N ILE A 203 12.30 -2.74 7.96
CA ILE A 203 13.27 -1.69 7.63
C ILE A 203 13.85 -1.92 6.24
N SER A 204 14.26 -3.16 5.98
CA SER A 204 14.83 -3.60 4.69
C SER A 204 14.75 -5.13 4.55
N GLY A 205 15.17 -5.64 3.40
CA GLY A 205 15.18 -7.08 3.10
C GLY A 205 14.15 -7.49 2.05
N ASN A 206 14.26 -8.73 1.58
CA ASN A 206 13.36 -9.31 0.59
C ASN A 206 12.52 -10.41 1.24
N ILE A 207 11.25 -10.13 1.48
CA ILE A 207 10.32 -11.07 2.12
C ILE A 207 9.33 -11.56 1.06
N THR A 208 9.27 -12.88 0.87
CA THR A 208 8.33 -13.51 -0.05
C THR A 208 7.43 -14.45 0.73
N VAL A 209 6.13 -14.18 0.75
CA VAL A 209 5.11 -15.16 1.16
C VAL A 209 4.62 -15.87 -0.08
N THR A 210 4.96 -17.15 -0.20
CA THR A 210 4.63 -17.96 -1.38
C THR A 210 3.19 -18.48 -1.37
N ALA A 211 2.68 -18.75 -0.18
CA ALA A 211 1.28 -19.07 0.11
C ALA A 211 1.07 -18.94 1.63
N ALA A 212 -0.11 -18.51 2.06
CA ALA A 212 -0.63 -18.78 3.39
C ALA A 212 -2.12 -19.20 3.30
N THR A 213 -2.58 -20.02 4.25
CA THR A 213 -3.99 -20.45 4.33
C THR A 213 -4.89 -19.32 4.80
N SER A 214 -4.38 -18.41 5.62
CA SER A 214 -4.99 -17.15 6.01
C SER A 214 -4.13 -15.99 5.50
N ASP A 215 -3.49 -15.23 6.36
CA ASP A 215 -2.90 -13.95 5.95
C ASP A 215 -1.41 -14.09 5.66
N GLY A 216 -0.90 -13.22 4.80
CA GLY A 216 0.54 -13.13 4.55
C GLY A 216 1.28 -12.66 5.80
N ILE A 217 0.92 -11.49 6.29
CA ILE A 217 1.43 -10.90 7.53
C ILE A 217 0.24 -10.50 8.39
N HIS A 218 0.18 -11.01 9.61
CA HIS A 218 -0.87 -10.70 10.58
C HIS A 218 -0.26 -10.06 11.83
N THR A 219 -0.80 -8.94 12.29
CA THR A 219 -0.31 -8.22 13.47
C THR A 219 -1.46 -7.72 14.31
N ASN A 220 -1.30 -7.65 15.62
CA ASN A 220 -2.34 -7.06 16.46
C ASN A 220 -2.21 -5.52 16.43
N ASP A 221 -1.02 -5.00 16.78
CA ASP A 221 -0.85 -3.57 17.09
C ASP A 221 -0.42 -2.73 15.89
N ALA A 222 0.51 -3.22 15.06
CA ALA A 222 0.93 -2.49 13.87
C ALA A 222 1.64 -3.31 12.79
N PHE A 223 1.51 -2.85 11.55
CA PHE A 223 2.48 -3.13 10.50
C PHE A 223 3.18 -1.83 10.06
N ILE A 224 4.51 -1.83 10.08
CA ILE A 224 5.32 -0.67 9.69
C ILE A 224 6.32 -1.07 8.62
N ALA A 225 6.42 -0.30 7.54
CA ALA A 225 7.44 -0.52 6.52
C ALA A 225 8.21 0.75 6.18
N ASP A 226 9.50 0.76 6.50
CA ASP A 226 10.43 1.82 6.12
C ASP A 226 11.08 1.56 4.76
N GLY A 227 10.96 0.34 4.25
CA GLY A 227 11.55 -0.09 2.99
C GLY A 227 11.31 -1.58 2.73
N GLY A 228 12.29 -2.21 2.09
CA GLY A 228 12.23 -3.63 1.72
C GLY A 228 11.42 -3.92 0.46
N THR A 229 11.47 -5.19 0.05
CA THR A 229 10.65 -5.75 -1.03
C THR A 229 9.78 -6.85 -0.47
N LEU A 230 8.46 -6.71 -0.59
CA LEU A 230 7.48 -7.68 -0.13
C LEU A 230 6.71 -8.26 -1.31
N ASN A 231 6.80 -9.56 -1.52
CA ASN A 231 6.00 -10.31 -2.50
C ASN A 231 5.08 -11.26 -1.76
N ILE A 232 3.78 -10.98 -1.70
CA ILE A 232 2.83 -11.73 -0.89
C ILE A 232 1.79 -12.39 -1.80
N THR A 233 1.66 -13.70 -1.68
CA THR A 233 0.57 -14.47 -2.27
C THR A 233 -0.14 -15.24 -1.18
N THR A 234 -1.45 -15.05 -1.02
CA THR A 234 -2.22 -15.74 0.03
C THR A 234 -3.71 -15.88 -0.29
N SER A 235 -4.43 -16.74 0.45
CA SER A 235 -5.89 -16.88 0.37
C SER A 235 -6.68 -16.02 1.34
N GLY A 236 -6.06 -15.49 2.40
CA GLY A 236 -6.66 -14.46 3.25
C GLY A 236 -6.15 -13.08 2.85
N ASP A 237 -5.86 -12.27 3.86
CA ASP A 237 -5.40 -10.90 3.67
C ASP A 237 -3.90 -10.83 3.40
N GLY A 238 -3.46 -9.87 2.59
CA GLY A 238 -2.03 -9.71 2.31
C GLY A 238 -1.28 -9.29 3.57
N ILE A 239 -1.71 -8.14 4.12
CA ILE A 239 -1.23 -7.58 5.38
C ILE A 239 -2.48 -7.19 6.19
N GLN A 240 -2.66 -7.80 7.35
CA GLN A 240 -3.75 -7.53 8.27
C GLN A 240 -3.19 -6.99 9.59
N CYS A 241 -3.70 -5.84 10.01
CA CYS A 241 -3.55 -5.34 11.37
C CYS A 241 -4.92 -5.43 12.07
N GLU A 242 -5.03 -6.28 13.09
CA GLU A 242 -6.30 -6.65 13.72
C GLU A 242 -6.89 -5.51 14.57
N GLU A 243 -6.04 -4.82 15.33
CA GLU A 243 -6.44 -3.88 16.38
C GLU A 243 -5.43 -2.72 16.46
N GLY A 244 -5.18 -2.06 15.33
CA GLY A 244 -4.09 -1.08 15.31
C GLY A 244 -3.92 -0.33 14.00
N TYR A 245 -2.67 -0.09 13.60
CA TYR A 245 -2.39 0.78 12.48
C TYR A 245 -1.35 0.25 11.50
N ILE A 246 -1.44 0.74 10.27
CA ILE A 246 -0.50 0.43 9.20
C ILE A 246 0.19 1.71 8.75
N VAL A 247 1.53 1.72 8.74
CA VAL A 247 2.33 2.83 8.21
C VAL A 247 3.33 2.31 7.17
N ILE A 248 3.17 2.74 5.93
CA ILE A 248 4.09 2.44 4.82
C ILE A 248 4.85 3.71 4.46
N ASN A 249 6.07 3.82 4.97
CA ASN A 249 6.95 4.94 4.68
C ASN A 249 7.59 4.81 3.30
N ASN A 250 8.01 3.60 2.93
CA ASN A 250 8.59 3.28 1.63
C ASN A 250 8.61 1.75 1.40
N GLY A 251 9.12 1.32 0.24
CA GLY A 251 9.33 -0.08 -0.11
C GLY A 251 8.69 -0.47 -1.45
N ASN A 252 8.83 -1.73 -1.84
CA ASN A 252 8.23 -2.29 -3.05
C ASN A 252 7.34 -3.48 -2.70
N PHE A 253 6.04 -3.36 -2.93
CA PHE A 253 5.03 -4.32 -2.53
C PHE A 253 4.33 -4.87 -3.76
N THR A 254 4.31 -6.20 -3.90
CA THR A 254 3.45 -6.91 -4.84
C THR A 254 2.61 -7.91 -4.06
N ILE A 255 1.32 -7.63 -3.93
CA ILE A 255 0.38 -8.38 -3.10
C ILE A 255 -0.71 -8.97 -4.01
N ASN A 256 -0.84 -10.29 -4.04
CA ASN A 256 -1.85 -11.03 -4.79
C ASN A 256 -2.65 -11.91 -3.83
N VAL A 257 -3.92 -11.58 -3.62
CA VAL A 257 -4.72 -12.14 -2.53
C VAL A 257 -6.12 -12.52 -2.99
N VAL A 258 -6.82 -13.28 -2.15
CA VAL A 258 -8.25 -13.53 -2.33
C VAL A 258 -9.06 -12.49 -1.59
N ASP A 259 -8.83 -12.28 -0.30
CA ASP A 259 -9.58 -11.30 0.49
C ASP A 259 -8.95 -9.88 0.37
N LYS A 260 -8.55 -9.21 1.44
CA LYS A 260 -8.08 -7.82 1.40
C LYS A 260 -6.58 -7.73 1.14
N GLY A 261 -6.17 -6.75 0.35
CA GLY A 261 -4.74 -6.55 0.08
C GLY A 261 -3.98 -6.08 1.31
N ILE A 262 -4.38 -4.93 1.85
CA ILE A 262 -3.80 -4.32 3.06
C ILE A 262 -4.98 -3.79 3.87
N SER A 263 -5.18 -4.27 5.11
CA SER A 263 -6.28 -3.82 5.95
C SER A 263 -5.83 -3.51 7.39
N ALA A 264 -6.26 -2.34 7.87
CA ALA A 264 -6.19 -1.94 9.26
C ALA A 264 -7.61 -1.95 9.85
N ALA A 265 -7.86 -2.88 10.78
CA ALA A 265 -9.16 -3.10 11.37
C ALA A 265 -9.19 -2.75 12.87
N TRP A 266 -10.41 -2.73 13.40
CA TRP A 266 -10.70 -2.98 14.80
C TRP A 266 -11.51 -4.28 14.78
N ASP A 267 -10.99 -5.36 15.35
CA ASP A 267 -11.75 -6.61 15.44
C ASP A 267 -12.75 -6.52 16.60
N THR A 268 -12.34 -6.96 17.79
CA THR A 268 -13.26 -7.02 18.94
C THR A 268 -13.21 -5.79 19.83
N ASP A 269 -12.16 -4.96 19.71
CA ASP A 269 -12.00 -3.70 20.44
C ASP A 269 -12.37 -2.48 19.58
N ASP A 270 -13.64 -2.05 19.67
CA ASP A 270 -14.16 -0.84 19.01
C ASP A 270 -13.69 0.48 19.65
N THR A 271 -12.85 0.42 20.69
CA THR A 271 -12.19 1.61 21.26
C THR A 271 -10.95 2.04 20.49
N ILE A 272 -10.45 1.17 19.62
CA ILE A 272 -9.31 1.42 18.74
C ILE A 272 -9.78 2.12 17.47
N ASP A 273 -9.08 3.20 17.11
CA ASP A 273 -9.31 3.94 15.87
C ASP A 273 -8.20 3.59 14.85
N PRO A 274 -8.38 2.55 14.02
CA PRO A 274 -7.35 2.06 13.13
C PRO A 274 -7.13 3.03 12.00
N TYR A 275 -5.89 3.13 11.56
CA TYR A 275 -5.57 3.97 10.42
C TYR A 275 -4.52 3.32 9.54
N LEU A 276 -4.55 3.70 8.28
CA LEU A 276 -3.55 3.34 7.29
C LEU A 276 -2.94 4.60 6.70
N THR A 277 -1.62 4.74 6.82
CA THR A 277 -0.86 5.88 6.27
C THR A 277 0.19 5.39 5.26
N ILE A 278 0.14 5.90 4.04
CA ILE A 278 1.14 5.64 3.00
C ILE A 278 1.91 6.94 2.74
N ASN A 279 3.14 7.01 3.22
CA ASN A 279 4.05 8.13 2.98
C ASN A 279 4.87 7.98 1.69
N GLY A 280 4.93 6.77 1.11
CA GLY A 280 5.68 6.51 -0.11
C GLY A 280 5.70 5.04 -0.52
N GLY A 281 6.63 4.69 -1.40
CA GLY A 281 6.80 3.33 -1.92
C GLY A 281 6.12 3.07 -3.27
N THR A 282 6.34 1.87 -3.78
CA THR A 282 5.64 1.31 -4.95
C THR A 282 4.79 0.15 -4.47
N ILE A 283 3.47 0.27 -4.58
CA ILE A 283 2.51 -0.67 -4.01
C ILE A 283 1.60 -1.16 -5.12
N LYS A 284 1.64 -2.46 -5.38
CA LYS A 284 0.75 -3.14 -6.32
C LYS A 284 -0.07 -4.19 -5.58
N VAL A 285 -1.39 -4.01 -5.57
CA VAL A 285 -2.34 -4.93 -4.94
C VAL A 285 -3.28 -5.50 -6.01
N THR A 286 -3.45 -6.81 -5.99
CA THR A 286 -4.49 -7.53 -6.73
C THR A 286 -5.30 -8.36 -5.74
N SER A 287 -6.55 -7.96 -5.49
CA SER A 287 -7.52 -8.77 -4.75
C SER A 287 -8.53 -9.37 -5.72
N SER A 288 -8.87 -10.64 -5.51
CA SER A 288 -9.81 -11.38 -6.36
C SER A 288 -11.21 -11.57 -5.78
N ALA A 289 -11.42 -11.29 -4.49
CA ALA A 289 -12.71 -11.36 -3.81
C ALA A 289 -13.02 -10.15 -2.91
N GLY A 290 -12.04 -9.64 -2.16
CA GLY A 290 -12.22 -8.50 -1.24
C GLY A 290 -11.80 -7.13 -1.81
N GLU A 291 -11.61 -6.19 -0.88
CA GLU A 291 -11.10 -4.84 -1.13
C GLU A 291 -9.59 -4.85 -1.41
N GLY A 292 -9.10 -3.78 -2.03
CA GLY A 292 -7.68 -3.61 -2.25
C GLY A 292 -6.93 -3.10 -1.02
N ILE A 293 -7.22 -1.87 -0.61
CA ILE A 293 -6.63 -1.23 0.58
C ILE A 293 -7.78 -0.75 1.45
N GLU A 294 -7.83 -1.20 2.70
CA GLU A 294 -8.90 -0.88 3.64
C GLU A 294 -8.34 -0.28 4.93
N SER A 295 -9.06 0.68 5.49
CA SER A 295 -9.03 0.92 6.92
C SER A 295 -10.44 1.07 7.44
N LYS A 296 -10.77 0.43 8.56
CA LYS A 296 -12.08 0.60 9.19
C LYS A 296 -12.35 2.04 9.68
N SER A 297 -11.35 2.92 9.67
CA SER A 297 -11.54 4.36 9.95
C SER A 297 -10.87 5.25 8.91
N VAL A 298 -9.56 5.50 8.98
CA VAL A 298 -8.91 6.54 8.16
C VAL A 298 -7.81 5.98 7.26
N ILE A 299 -7.84 6.38 5.99
CA ILE A 299 -6.71 6.21 5.05
C ILE A 299 -6.10 7.58 4.73
N THR A 300 -4.77 7.69 4.84
CA THR A 300 -4.01 8.85 4.36
C THR A 300 -2.93 8.43 3.37
N ILE A 301 -3.00 8.96 2.15
CA ILE A 301 -2.00 8.77 1.08
C ILE A 301 -1.24 10.07 0.89
N ASN A 302 -0.04 10.16 1.45
CA ASN A 302 0.82 11.32 1.33
C ASN A 302 1.64 11.31 0.03
N ASN A 303 2.10 10.13 -0.40
CA ASN A 303 2.85 9.95 -1.64
C ASN A 303 2.90 8.46 -2.05
N GLY A 304 3.59 8.16 -3.16
CA GLY A 304 3.86 6.79 -3.61
C GLY A 304 3.38 6.53 -5.03
N ASN A 305 3.66 5.32 -5.52
CA ASN A 305 3.09 4.78 -6.75
C ASN A 305 2.20 3.59 -6.38
N ILE A 306 0.91 3.84 -6.27
CA ILE A 306 -0.10 2.88 -5.79
C ILE A 306 -0.94 2.42 -6.97
N SER A 307 -1.05 1.11 -7.16
CA SER A 307 -1.88 0.48 -8.19
C SER A 307 -2.66 -0.67 -7.59
N VAL A 308 -3.98 -0.53 -7.57
CA VAL A 308 -4.89 -1.48 -6.95
C VAL A 308 -5.91 -1.98 -7.95
N SER A 309 -6.06 -3.30 -8.02
CA SER A 309 -7.15 -3.97 -8.71
C SER A 309 -7.86 -4.87 -7.71
N ALA A 310 -9.14 -4.61 -7.43
CA ALA A 310 -9.90 -5.33 -6.43
C ALA A 310 -11.21 -5.88 -7.01
N LYS A 311 -11.77 -6.88 -6.32
CA LYS A 311 -13.11 -7.38 -6.64
C LYS A 311 -14.16 -6.44 -6.08
N ASP A 312 -14.02 -6.16 -4.80
CA ASP A 312 -14.77 -5.13 -4.10
C ASP A 312 -14.10 -3.76 -4.32
N ASP A 313 -14.16 -2.83 -3.37
CA ASP A 313 -13.58 -1.50 -3.52
C ASP A 313 -12.07 -1.53 -3.75
N GLY A 314 -11.60 -0.62 -4.59
CA GLY A 314 -10.16 -0.42 -4.76
C GLY A 314 -9.53 0.08 -3.46
N ILE A 315 -10.05 1.17 -2.91
CA ILE A 315 -9.60 1.74 -1.63
C ILE A 315 -10.85 2.11 -0.83
N ASN A 316 -10.99 1.58 0.38
CA ASN A 316 -12.14 1.84 1.26
C ASN A 316 -11.69 2.38 2.62
N ALA A 317 -12.29 3.48 3.08
CA ALA A 317 -12.16 3.91 4.48
C ALA A 317 -13.51 4.15 5.16
N GLY A 318 -13.66 3.64 6.38
CA GLY A 318 -14.89 3.79 7.17
C GLY A 318 -15.23 5.23 7.59
N SER A 319 -14.28 6.17 7.57
CA SER A 319 -14.51 7.55 8.05
C SER A 319 -13.88 8.64 7.19
N PHE A 320 -12.65 8.46 6.69
CA PHE A 320 -12.01 9.50 5.89
C PHE A 320 -10.92 8.95 4.97
N ILE A 321 -10.89 9.42 3.72
CA ILE A 321 -9.74 9.29 2.82
C ILE A 321 -9.09 10.65 2.54
N TYR A 322 -7.79 10.75 2.82
CA TYR A 322 -6.93 11.86 2.43
C TYR A 322 -5.99 11.44 1.30
N ILE A 323 -5.92 12.22 0.23
CA ILE A 323 -4.97 12.03 -0.88
C ILE A 323 -4.20 13.33 -1.08
N ASN A 324 -2.95 13.35 -0.62
CA ASN A 324 -2.10 14.54 -0.64
C ASN A 324 -1.07 14.55 -1.77
N GLY A 325 -0.75 13.39 -2.35
CA GLY A 325 0.32 13.28 -3.33
C GLY A 325 0.43 11.91 -3.99
N GLY A 326 1.48 11.73 -4.78
CA GLY A 326 1.78 10.47 -5.46
C GLY A 326 0.92 10.21 -6.69
N ASN A 327 1.05 8.98 -7.20
CA ASN A 327 0.26 8.42 -8.28
C ASN A 327 -0.59 7.29 -7.71
N THR A 328 -1.91 7.43 -7.75
CA THR A 328 -2.85 6.43 -7.24
C THR A 328 -3.75 5.94 -8.36
N TYR A 329 -3.77 4.64 -8.59
CA TYR A 329 -4.73 3.97 -9.46
C TYR A 329 -5.53 2.97 -8.63
N ALA A 330 -6.85 3.13 -8.61
CA ALA A 330 -7.76 2.23 -7.94
C ALA A 330 -8.81 1.73 -8.94
N TYR A 331 -8.88 0.42 -9.12
CA TYR A 331 -9.78 -0.23 -10.07
C TYR A 331 -10.57 -1.32 -9.36
N SER A 332 -11.88 -1.16 -9.30
CA SER A 332 -12.77 -2.22 -8.82
C SER A 332 -13.43 -2.95 -9.99
N THR A 333 -13.64 -4.26 -9.84
CA THR A 333 -14.39 -5.06 -10.83
C THR A 333 -15.88 -5.18 -10.55
N SER A 334 -16.34 -4.87 -9.34
CA SER A 334 -17.78 -4.91 -9.00
C SER A 334 -18.30 -3.77 -8.15
N ASN A 335 -17.43 -2.99 -7.51
CA ASN A 335 -17.78 -1.93 -6.58
C ASN A 335 -17.07 -0.59 -6.94
N ASP A 336 -16.79 0.26 -5.97
CA ASP A 336 -16.25 1.60 -6.17
C ASP A 336 -14.74 1.58 -6.41
N GLY A 337 -14.27 2.58 -7.16
CA GLY A 337 -12.83 2.78 -7.28
C GLY A 337 -12.21 3.17 -5.93
N ILE A 338 -12.75 4.24 -5.35
CA ILE A 338 -12.38 4.78 -4.04
C ILE A 338 -13.68 5.08 -3.30
N ASP A 339 -13.89 4.42 -2.17
CA ASP A 339 -15.06 4.56 -1.30
C ASP A 339 -14.65 5.13 0.07
N SER A 340 -15.44 6.06 0.59
CA SER A 340 -15.41 6.36 2.00
C SER A 340 -16.82 6.49 2.56
N ASN A 341 -17.10 5.76 3.64
CA ASN A 341 -18.33 5.95 4.42
C ASN A 341 -18.37 7.31 5.16
N GLY A 342 -17.33 8.13 5.00
CA GLY A 342 -17.26 9.50 5.46
C GLY A 342 -16.68 10.42 4.39
N LYS A 343 -15.64 11.20 4.70
CA LYS A 343 -15.21 12.31 3.84
C LYS A 343 -14.06 11.91 2.91
N ILE A 344 -13.97 12.60 1.78
CA ILE A 344 -12.78 12.55 0.90
C ILE A 344 -12.15 13.94 0.82
N THR A 345 -10.82 14.00 0.96
CA THR A 345 -10.04 15.21 0.69
C THR A 345 -8.90 14.91 -0.27
N VAL A 346 -8.83 15.68 -1.35
CA VAL A 346 -7.71 15.65 -2.30
C VAL A 346 -6.98 16.98 -2.26
N THR A 347 -5.74 16.97 -1.81
CA THR A 347 -4.86 18.16 -1.76
C THR A 347 -3.74 18.11 -2.79
N GLY A 348 -3.49 16.97 -3.45
CA GLY A 348 -2.43 16.84 -4.46
C GLY A 348 -2.41 15.49 -5.17
N GLY A 349 -1.36 15.24 -5.95
CA GLY A 349 -1.13 13.96 -6.64
C GLY A 349 -1.90 13.78 -7.95
N LYS A 350 -1.81 12.57 -8.52
CA LYS A 350 -2.55 12.12 -9.69
C LYS A 350 -3.34 10.88 -9.31
N THR A 351 -4.66 10.94 -9.38
CA THR A 351 -5.55 9.83 -8.99
C THR A 351 -6.44 9.43 -10.13
N VAL A 352 -6.41 8.16 -10.47
CA VAL A 352 -7.36 7.54 -11.41
C VAL A 352 -8.16 6.52 -10.63
N SER A 353 -9.47 6.72 -10.55
CA SER A 353 -10.38 5.87 -9.80
C SER A 353 -11.46 5.31 -10.71
N VAL A 354 -11.56 3.98 -10.75
CA VAL A 354 -12.39 3.26 -11.73
C VAL A 354 -13.34 2.32 -11.00
N GLY A 355 -14.56 2.79 -10.80
CA GLY A 355 -15.65 1.99 -10.28
C GLY A 355 -16.34 1.14 -11.35
N SER A 356 -17.25 0.31 -10.87
CA SER A 356 -18.21 -0.47 -11.65
C SER A 356 -19.26 0.42 -12.36
N THR A 357 -20.10 -0.19 -13.20
CA THR A 357 -20.92 0.55 -14.19
C THR A 357 -22.23 1.11 -13.65
N ALA A 358 -22.83 0.52 -12.62
CA ALA A 358 -24.01 1.04 -11.91
C ALA A 358 -24.35 0.11 -10.73
N PRO A 359 -24.66 0.65 -9.53
CA PRO A 359 -24.67 2.07 -9.15
C PRO A 359 -23.28 2.68 -8.90
N GLU A 360 -22.24 1.86 -8.88
CA GLU A 360 -20.91 2.18 -8.34
C GLU A 360 -20.19 3.34 -9.03
N GLU A 361 -19.24 3.93 -8.32
CA GLU A 361 -18.67 5.23 -8.55
C GLU A 361 -17.15 5.19 -8.72
N GLY A 362 -16.62 6.20 -9.42
CA GLY A 362 -15.19 6.45 -9.37
C GLY A 362 -14.76 6.88 -7.98
N PHE A 363 -15.47 7.84 -7.39
CA PHE A 363 -15.25 8.29 -6.02
C PHE A 363 -16.60 8.35 -5.34
N ASP A 364 -16.79 7.52 -4.32
CA ASP A 364 -17.94 7.54 -3.43
C ASP A 364 -17.54 8.07 -2.05
N CYS A 365 -18.38 8.94 -1.48
CA CYS A 365 -18.22 9.41 -0.13
C CYS A 365 -19.56 9.50 0.63
N ASP A 366 -20.59 8.73 0.24
CA ASP A 366 -21.91 8.71 0.89
C ASP A 366 -22.54 10.10 1.09
N ARG A 367 -22.38 10.99 0.09
CA ARG A 367 -22.77 12.44 0.14
C ARG A 367 -22.15 13.26 1.27
N ASN A 368 -21.09 12.80 1.90
CA ASN A 368 -20.32 13.60 2.82
C ASN A 368 -19.50 14.67 2.08
N THR A 369 -18.63 15.36 2.83
CA THR A 369 -17.77 16.38 2.26
C THR A 369 -16.70 15.75 1.37
N PHE A 370 -16.73 16.10 0.09
CA PHE A 370 -15.68 15.80 -0.86
C PHE A 370 -14.95 17.09 -1.24
N LYS A 371 -13.78 17.31 -0.62
CA LYS A 371 -12.98 18.54 -0.78
C LYS A 371 -11.86 18.34 -1.81
N ILE A 372 -11.75 19.26 -2.77
CA ILE A 372 -10.66 19.27 -3.76
C ILE A 372 -9.94 20.61 -3.72
N THR A 373 -8.66 20.59 -3.35
CA THR A 373 -7.81 21.80 -3.26
C THR A 373 -6.53 21.70 -4.08
N GLY A 374 -6.22 20.53 -4.63
CA GLY A 374 -5.07 20.29 -5.50
C GLY A 374 -5.19 18.99 -6.28
N GLY A 375 -4.14 18.66 -7.04
CA GLY A 375 -3.99 17.39 -7.75
C GLY A 375 -4.70 17.31 -9.10
N THR A 376 -4.57 16.17 -9.76
CA THR A 376 -5.36 15.80 -10.96
C THR A 376 -6.09 14.51 -10.66
N ILE A 377 -7.42 14.53 -10.70
CA ILE A 377 -8.23 13.34 -10.47
C ILE A 377 -9.12 13.03 -11.68
N VAL A 378 -9.22 11.75 -12.00
CA VAL A 378 -10.18 11.20 -12.96
C VAL A 378 -10.90 10.04 -12.27
N GLY A 379 -12.17 10.23 -11.96
CA GLY A 379 -13.06 9.19 -11.45
C GLY A 379 -14.01 8.77 -12.56
N ILE A 380 -14.15 7.47 -12.83
CA ILE A 380 -15.16 6.94 -13.76
C ILE A 380 -15.98 5.83 -13.11
N GLY A 381 -17.26 5.76 -13.41
CA GLY A 381 -18.18 4.74 -12.91
C GLY A 381 -19.60 4.90 -13.47
N GLY A 382 -20.57 4.27 -12.81
CA GLY A 382 -21.99 4.55 -12.98
C GLY A 382 -22.39 5.93 -12.49
N ALA A 383 -21.85 6.34 -11.35
CA ALA A 383 -22.08 7.66 -10.76
C ALA A 383 -20.79 8.26 -10.15
N THR A 384 -20.95 9.32 -9.36
CA THR A 384 -19.89 9.94 -8.56
C THR A 384 -20.49 10.83 -7.47
N SER A 385 -19.87 10.79 -6.30
CA SER A 385 -20.10 11.73 -5.23
C SER A 385 -19.68 13.12 -5.68
N THR A 386 -20.49 14.12 -5.33
CA THR A 386 -20.33 15.48 -5.84
C THR A 386 -19.34 16.26 -4.98
N PRO A 387 -18.27 16.84 -5.57
CA PRO A 387 -17.38 17.72 -4.82
C PRO A 387 -18.14 18.84 -4.12
N THR A 388 -17.73 19.15 -2.89
CA THR A 388 -18.37 20.17 -2.06
C THR A 388 -17.78 21.54 -2.38
N ALA A 389 -18.57 22.39 -3.04
CA ALA A 389 -18.09 23.62 -3.67
C ALA A 389 -17.50 24.67 -2.71
N ASN A 390 -18.06 24.83 -1.51
CA ASN A 390 -17.67 25.89 -0.56
C ASN A 390 -16.39 25.58 0.22
N VAL A 391 -15.90 24.34 0.18
CA VAL A 391 -14.63 23.93 0.80
C VAL A 391 -13.55 23.61 -0.23
N SER A 392 -13.92 23.51 -1.52
CA SER A 392 -13.00 23.26 -2.63
C SER A 392 -12.45 24.57 -3.19
N THR A 393 -11.17 24.56 -3.56
CA THR A 393 -10.49 25.70 -4.20
C THR A 393 -10.06 25.39 -5.64
N GLN A 394 -10.20 24.14 -6.07
CA GLN A 394 -9.91 23.70 -7.43
C GLN A 394 -11.19 23.30 -8.16
N ALA A 395 -11.34 23.78 -9.40
CA ALA A 395 -12.53 23.52 -10.20
C ALA A 395 -12.64 22.04 -10.58
N SER A 396 -13.86 21.51 -10.59
CA SER A 396 -14.19 20.16 -11.05
C SER A 396 -15.34 20.18 -12.05
N VAL A 397 -15.38 19.13 -12.88
CA VAL A 397 -16.44 18.92 -13.86
C VAL A 397 -16.95 17.47 -13.80
N ILE A 398 -18.27 17.32 -13.82
CA ILE A 398 -18.96 16.02 -13.97
C ILE A 398 -19.46 15.92 -15.42
N LEU A 399 -19.01 14.88 -16.11
CA LEU A 399 -19.29 14.57 -17.51
C LEU A 399 -20.02 13.22 -17.62
N GLY A 400 -20.68 13.00 -18.75
CA GLY A 400 -21.35 11.76 -19.09
C GLY A 400 -20.40 10.69 -19.64
N GLY A 401 -20.99 9.59 -20.08
CA GLY A 401 -20.29 8.34 -20.35
C GLY A 401 -19.26 8.36 -21.48
N GLY A 402 -18.41 7.33 -21.45
CA GLY A 402 -17.36 7.08 -22.44
C GLY A 402 -17.21 5.58 -22.69
N THR A 403 -16.65 5.24 -23.86
CA THR A 403 -16.48 3.84 -24.29
C THR A 403 -15.05 3.36 -24.03
N MET A 404 -14.89 2.15 -23.50
CA MET A 404 -13.58 1.51 -23.31
C MET A 404 -12.69 1.62 -24.56
N ASN A 405 -11.39 1.80 -24.35
CA ASN A 405 -10.36 1.93 -25.39
C ASN A 405 -10.49 3.18 -26.29
N GLN A 406 -11.46 4.07 -26.06
CA GLN A 406 -11.45 5.39 -26.67
C GLN A 406 -10.65 6.37 -25.83
N LEU A 407 -10.01 7.32 -26.50
CA LEU A 407 -9.44 8.49 -25.84
C LEU A 407 -10.54 9.52 -25.58
N VAL A 408 -10.51 10.12 -24.39
CA VAL A 408 -11.19 11.35 -24.05
C VAL A 408 -10.13 12.44 -23.93
N HIS A 409 -10.34 13.56 -24.60
CA HIS A 409 -9.46 14.70 -24.53
C HIS A 409 -10.24 15.99 -24.25
N ILE A 410 -9.76 16.79 -23.31
CA ILE A 410 -10.31 18.11 -22.98
C ILE A 410 -9.24 19.15 -23.27
N ALA A 411 -9.61 20.16 -24.05
CA ALA A 411 -8.77 21.33 -24.31
C ALA A 411 -9.52 22.62 -23.97
N SER A 412 -8.80 23.64 -23.48
CA SER A 412 -9.33 24.99 -23.34
C SER A 412 -9.63 25.63 -24.69
N GLY A 413 -10.32 26.78 -24.68
CA GLY A 413 -10.71 27.50 -25.91
C GLY A 413 -9.54 27.85 -26.84
N ASP A 414 -8.36 28.12 -26.27
CA ASP A 414 -7.09 28.39 -26.96
C ASP A 414 -6.35 27.11 -27.42
N GLY A 415 -6.87 25.92 -27.09
CA GLY A 415 -6.35 24.64 -27.53
C GLY A 415 -5.33 23.99 -26.59
N ALA A 416 -5.07 24.57 -25.41
CA ALA A 416 -4.17 23.95 -24.44
C ALA A 416 -4.79 22.68 -23.82
N GLU A 417 -3.98 21.63 -23.67
CA GLU A 417 -4.41 20.36 -23.09
C GLU A 417 -4.79 20.52 -21.63
N THR A 418 -5.93 19.93 -21.26
CA THR A 418 -6.44 19.87 -19.89
C THR A 418 -6.52 18.42 -19.38
N LEU A 419 -6.98 17.50 -20.23
CA LEU A 419 -7.04 16.07 -19.95
C LEU A 419 -6.79 15.29 -21.24
N THR A 420 -6.02 14.20 -21.14
CA THR A 420 -5.95 13.15 -22.16
C THR A 420 -5.99 11.80 -21.46
N PHE A 421 -7.09 11.06 -21.64
CA PHE A 421 -7.39 9.84 -20.89
C PHE A 421 -7.80 8.71 -21.83
N LEU A 422 -7.07 7.59 -21.79
CA LEU A 422 -7.50 6.34 -22.41
C LEU A 422 -8.42 5.59 -21.46
N ILE A 423 -9.65 5.38 -21.87
CA ILE A 423 -10.70 4.84 -21.03
C ILE A 423 -10.44 3.34 -20.75
N PRO A 424 -10.22 2.93 -19.49
CA PRO A 424 -9.95 1.53 -19.13
C PRO A 424 -11.22 0.68 -19.00
N ARG A 425 -12.40 1.30 -18.91
CA ARG A 425 -13.71 0.65 -18.83
C ARG A 425 -14.81 1.56 -19.36
N THR A 426 -15.79 1.03 -20.08
CA THR A 426 -16.99 1.79 -20.47
C THR A 426 -17.74 2.25 -19.22
N TYR A 427 -18.04 3.55 -19.14
CA TYR A 427 -18.61 4.18 -17.94
C TYR A 427 -19.79 5.10 -18.30
N ALA A 428 -20.61 5.46 -17.31
CA ALA A 428 -21.75 6.36 -17.49
C ALA A 428 -21.47 7.79 -16.97
N THR A 429 -20.57 7.92 -15.99
CA THR A 429 -20.21 9.19 -15.35
C THR A 429 -18.69 9.31 -15.21
N MET A 430 -18.16 10.51 -15.48
CA MET A 430 -16.78 10.89 -15.17
C MET A 430 -16.76 12.13 -14.27
N LEU A 431 -16.04 12.06 -13.15
CA LEU A 431 -15.58 13.21 -12.39
C LEU A 431 -14.16 13.55 -12.82
N PHE A 432 -13.91 14.81 -13.17
CA PHE A 432 -12.58 15.29 -13.49
C PHE A 432 -12.28 16.59 -12.74
N SER A 433 -11.10 16.67 -12.12
CA SER A 433 -10.53 17.92 -11.61
C SER A 433 -9.05 18.01 -11.93
N SER A 434 -8.58 19.20 -12.24
CA SER A 434 -7.18 19.52 -12.50
C SER A 434 -6.94 21.01 -12.25
N PRO A 435 -5.72 21.44 -11.86
CA PRO A 435 -5.36 22.86 -11.82
C PRO A 435 -5.56 23.59 -13.16
N LYS A 436 -5.65 22.84 -14.26
CA LYS A 436 -5.91 23.36 -15.61
C LYS A 436 -7.36 23.76 -15.84
N LEU A 437 -8.29 23.31 -15.00
CA LEU A 437 -9.66 23.81 -14.99
C LEU A 437 -9.74 25.15 -14.27
N LYS A 438 -10.34 26.16 -14.92
CA LYS A 438 -10.54 27.51 -14.37
C LYS A 438 -12.02 27.87 -14.45
N VAL A 439 -12.58 28.46 -13.39
CA VAL A 439 -13.98 28.91 -13.39
C VAL A 439 -14.17 30.03 -14.42
N GLY A 440 -15.29 29.98 -15.15
CA GLY A 440 -15.64 30.92 -16.21
C GLY A 440 -15.01 30.61 -17.57
N THR A 441 -14.30 29.49 -17.72
CA THR A 441 -13.58 29.14 -18.95
C THR A 441 -14.33 28.12 -19.79
N ALA A 442 -14.32 28.30 -21.11
CA ALA A 442 -14.90 27.35 -22.05
C ALA A 442 -13.88 26.28 -22.47
N TYR A 443 -14.35 25.04 -22.56
CA TYR A 443 -13.58 23.86 -22.92
C TYR A 443 -14.26 23.08 -24.05
N LYS A 444 -13.45 22.40 -24.85
CA LYS A 444 -13.86 21.50 -25.92
C LYS A 444 -13.57 20.06 -25.51
N LEU A 445 -14.55 19.19 -25.66
CA LEU A 445 -14.44 17.76 -25.40
C LEU A 445 -14.29 17.02 -26.73
N TYR A 446 -13.27 16.18 -26.83
CA TYR A 446 -12.98 15.34 -27.99
C TYR A 446 -13.01 13.86 -27.60
N THR A 447 -13.44 13.01 -28.54
CA THR A 447 -13.40 11.55 -28.41
C THR A 447 -12.59 10.94 -29.56
N GLY A 448 -11.90 9.83 -29.25
CA GLY A 448 -10.99 9.18 -30.19
C GLY A 448 -9.71 9.99 -30.45
N GLY A 449 -9.12 9.84 -31.63
CA GLY A 449 -7.78 10.32 -31.92
C GLY A 449 -6.71 9.28 -31.56
N SER A 450 -5.48 9.72 -31.37
CA SER A 450 -4.36 8.85 -30.97
C SER A 450 -3.36 9.62 -30.13
N VAL A 451 -2.56 8.91 -29.32
CA VAL A 451 -1.38 9.48 -28.65
C VAL A 451 -0.14 8.81 -29.22
N SER A 452 0.84 9.61 -29.60
CA SER A 452 2.17 9.13 -30.03
C SER A 452 3.24 9.55 -29.03
N GLY A 453 4.06 8.59 -28.63
CA GLY A 453 5.04 8.77 -27.55
C GLY A 453 4.39 9.04 -26.19
N GLY A 454 5.20 9.07 -25.14
CA GLY A 454 4.78 9.49 -23.80
C GLY A 454 4.44 8.37 -22.82
N ALA A 455 4.14 8.78 -21.59
CA ALA A 455 3.83 7.91 -20.46
C ALA A 455 2.42 8.16 -19.94
N ASN A 456 1.79 7.14 -19.35
CA ASN A 456 0.48 7.25 -18.72
C ASN A 456 0.44 6.55 -17.36
N LEU A 457 -0.43 7.04 -16.48
CA LEU A 457 -0.86 6.38 -15.26
C LEU A 457 -2.19 5.68 -15.56
N ASN A 458 -2.12 4.40 -15.95
CA ASN A 458 -3.30 3.54 -16.19
C ASN A 458 -4.41 4.24 -17.01
N GLY A 459 -4.02 4.85 -18.12
CA GLY A 459 -4.91 5.58 -19.02
C GLY A 459 -4.78 7.11 -18.96
N LEU A 460 -4.46 7.69 -17.80
CA LEU A 460 -4.19 9.13 -17.70
C LEU A 460 -2.83 9.46 -18.30
N TYR A 461 -2.80 10.03 -19.50
CA TYR A 461 -1.55 10.43 -20.13
C TYR A 461 -0.92 11.60 -19.38
N THR A 462 0.39 11.51 -19.24
CA THR A 462 1.24 12.49 -18.57
C THR A 462 2.31 13.07 -19.49
N SER A 463 2.46 12.52 -20.68
CA SER A 463 3.29 13.10 -21.73
C SER A 463 2.88 12.48 -23.05
N GLY A 464 3.44 13.01 -24.14
CA GLY A 464 3.17 12.54 -25.50
C GLY A 464 2.50 13.60 -26.34
N ILE A 465 2.11 13.22 -27.56
CA ILE A 465 1.46 14.09 -28.52
C ILE A 465 0.10 13.49 -28.85
N TYR A 466 -0.97 14.19 -28.46
CA TYR A 466 -2.33 13.84 -28.84
C TYR A 466 -2.61 14.35 -30.26
N THR A 467 -3.03 13.46 -31.15
CA THR A 467 -3.62 13.82 -32.45
C THR A 467 -5.13 13.88 -32.29
N ARG A 468 -5.74 15.02 -32.63
CA ARG A 468 -7.15 15.29 -32.36
C ARG A 468 -8.07 14.23 -32.95
N GLY A 469 -9.01 13.81 -32.11
CA GLY A 469 -10.19 13.05 -32.50
C GLY A 469 -11.36 13.96 -32.91
N THR A 470 -12.57 13.43 -32.79
CA THR A 470 -13.80 14.15 -33.13
C THR A 470 -14.23 15.02 -31.95
N GLN A 471 -14.52 16.30 -32.20
CA GLN A 471 -15.11 17.16 -31.17
C GLN A 471 -16.54 16.66 -30.86
N ALA A 472 -16.75 16.18 -29.64
CA ALA A 472 -18.03 15.65 -29.18
C ALA A 472 -18.95 16.76 -28.67
N SER A 473 -18.41 17.72 -27.91
CA SER A 473 -19.19 18.81 -27.31
C SER A 473 -18.29 19.95 -26.83
N THR A 474 -18.92 20.99 -26.26
CA THR A 474 -18.26 22.08 -25.53
C THR A 474 -18.96 22.28 -24.19
N PHE A 475 -18.23 22.73 -23.18
CA PHE A 475 -18.81 23.13 -21.89
C PHE A 475 -18.10 24.36 -21.32
N THR A 476 -18.71 24.98 -20.31
CA THR A 476 -18.09 26.08 -19.54
C THR A 476 -18.19 25.75 -18.07
N THR A 477 -17.06 25.87 -17.35
CA THR A 477 -16.97 25.69 -15.91
C THR A 477 -17.62 26.87 -15.18
N SER A 478 -18.95 26.88 -15.06
CA SER A 478 -19.71 28.03 -14.53
C SER A 478 -19.53 28.28 -13.03
N SER A 479 -19.04 27.28 -12.29
CA SER A 479 -18.76 27.39 -10.85
C SER A 479 -17.60 26.47 -10.44
N MET A 480 -17.27 26.43 -9.14
CA MET A 480 -16.26 25.51 -8.58
C MET A 480 -16.57 24.05 -8.91
N VAL A 481 -17.85 23.69 -9.01
CA VAL A 481 -18.31 22.34 -9.38
C VAL A 481 -19.30 22.46 -10.51
N THR A 482 -18.91 21.99 -11.69
CA THR A 482 -19.74 22.12 -12.90
C THR A 482 -20.26 20.76 -13.32
N LYS A 483 -21.59 20.59 -13.33
CA LYS A 483 -22.21 19.40 -13.92
C LYS A 483 -22.64 19.69 -15.36
N VAL A 484 -22.08 18.95 -16.32
CA VAL A 484 -22.45 19.03 -17.74
C VAL A 484 -23.43 17.90 -18.08
N SER A 485 -23.14 16.69 -17.63
CA SER A 485 -23.96 15.48 -17.75
C SER A 485 -23.53 14.45 -16.71
N GLY A 486 -23.94 13.18 -16.83
CA GLY A 486 -23.64 12.14 -15.84
C GLY A 486 -24.57 12.13 -14.63
N SER A 487 -24.48 11.07 -13.84
CA SER A 487 -25.26 10.85 -12.63
C SER A 487 -24.45 11.24 -11.40
N GLN A 488 -25.13 11.78 -10.40
CA GLN A 488 -24.56 11.95 -9.07
C GLN A 488 -25.12 10.79 -8.24
N GLY A 489 -24.27 10.02 -7.57
CA GLY A 489 -24.77 8.90 -6.79
C GLY A 489 -25.19 9.35 -5.40
N LEU A 490 -25.40 8.33 -4.56
CA LEU A 490 -26.12 8.45 -3.30
C LEU A 490 -25.22 8.80 -2.13
#